data_AF-A0A2V6IGK9-F1
#
_entry.id   AF-A0A2V6IGK9-F1
#
_cell.length_a   1.000
_cell.length_b   1.000
_cell.length_c   1.000
_cell.angle_alpha   90.00
_cell.angle_beta   90.00
_cell.angle_gamma   90.00
#
_symmetry.space_group_name_H-M   'P 1'
#
loop_
_entity.id
_entity.type
_entity.pdbx_description
1 polymer ?
#
loop_
_entity_poly.entity_id
_entity_poly.type
_entity_poly.pdbx_seq_one_letter_code
_entity_poly.pdbx_strand_id
1 'polypeptide(L)' 'MSTLAEIEAAADALSPEQKQELMLFLAARLRANGAKMPEPRVFSPDEIANWIARDETDMARFKAKT' A
#
# COMPACT_ATOMS: atom_id res chain seq x y z
N MET A 1 4.14 -25.70 -10.62
CA MET A 1 4.22 -24.71 -9.54
C MET A 1 4.83 -23.46 -10.15
N SER A 2 4.21 -22.30 -9.99
CA SER A 2 4.86 -21.05 -10.37
C SER A 2 5.92 -20.69 -9.35
N THR A 3 7.06 -20.15 -9.80
CA THR A 3 8.09 -19.61 -8.91
C THR A 3 7.66 -18.25 -8.35
N LEU A 4 8.26 -17.81 -7.25
CA LEU A 4 8.01 -16.46 -6.72
C LEU A 4 8.30 -15.38 -7.78
N ALA A 5 9.40 -15.54 -8.54
CA ALA A 5 9.79 -14.63 -9.60
C ALA A 5 8.72 -14.54 -10.73
N GLU A 6 8.07 -15.65 -11.07
CA GLU A 6 6.98 -15.66 -12.05
C GLU A 6 5.73 -14.94 -11.54
N ILE A 7 5.45 -15.06 -10.23
CA ILE A 7 4.33 -14.35 -9.59
C ILE A 7 4.59 -12.84 -9.54
N GLU A 8 5.82 -12.43 -9.21
CA GLU A 8 6.24 -11.03 -9.20
C GLU A 8 6.14 -10.41 -10.60
N ALA A 9 6.66 -11.09 -11.63
CA ALA A 9 6.56 -10.63 -13.01
C ALA A 9 5.10 -10.50 -13.48
N ALA A 10 4.24 -11.46 -13.12
CA ALA A 10 2.82 -11.40 -13.44
C ALA A 10 2.11 -10.24 -12.70
N ALA A 11 2.47 -10.00 -11.44
CA ALA A 11 1.93 -8.88 -10.67
C ALA A 11 2.37 -7.53 -11.25
N ASP A 12 3.62 -7.40 -11.71
CA ASP A 12 4.14 -6.17 -12.30
C ASP A 12 3.39 -5.75 -13.57
N ALA A 13 2.95 -6.72 -14.38
CA ALA A 13 2.21 -6.50 -15.62
C ALA A 13 0.75 -6.04 -15.42
N LEU A 14 0.21 -6.09 -14.19
CA LEU A 14 -1.16 -5.69 -13.89
C LEU A 14 -1.35 -4.16 -13.92
N SER A 15 -2.55 -3.72 -14.30
CA SER A 15 -2.95 -2.31 -14.13
C SER A 15 -3.01 -1.94 -12.62
N PRO A 16 -2.95 -0.65 -12.27
CA PRO A 16 -3.09 -0.21 -10.88
C PRO A 16 -4.37 -0.73 -10.20
N GLU A 17 -5.50 -0.74 -10.91
CA GLU A 17 -6.79 -1.22 -10.42
C GLU A 17 -6.75 -2.73 -10.15
N GLN A 18 -6.16 -3.50 -11.07
CA GLN A 18 -6.00 -4.94 -10.92
C GLN A 18 -5.05 -5.29 -9.76
N LYS A 19 -3.99 -4.50 -9.54
CA LYS A 19 -3.09 -4.66 -8.38
C LYS A 19 -3.86 -4.44 -7.08
N GLN A 20 -4.74 -3.45 -7.03
CA GLN A 20 -5.56 -3.18 -5.85
C GLN A 20 -6.53 -4.32 -5.56
N GLU A 21 -7.23 -4.84 -6.58
CA GLU A 21 -8.11 -6.02 -6.44
C GLU A 21 -7.34 -7.25 -5.96
N LEU A 22 -6.16 -7.51 -6.54
CA LEU A 22 -5.30 -8.63 -6.14
C LEU A 22 -4.89 -8.53 -4.66
N MET A 23 -4.51 -7.33 -4.18
CA MET A 23 -4.17 -7.14 -2.77
C MET A 23 -5.34 -7.48 -1.84
N LEU A 24 -6.56 -7.03 -2.17
CA LEU A 24 -7.75 -7.31 -1.38
C LEU A 24 -8.07 -8.80 -1.34
N PHE A 25 -7.99 -9.47 -2.50
CA PHE A 25 -8.19 -10.91 -2.62
C PHE A 25 -7.19 -11.71 -1.75
N LEU A 26 -5.90 -11.40 -1.85
CA LEU A 26 -4.86 -12.08 -1.07
C LEU A 26 -5.03 -11.85 0.43
N ALA A 27 -5.33 -10.62 0.86
CA ALA A 27 -5.57 -10.29 2.26
C ALA A 27 -6.80 -11.02 2.82
N ALA A 28 -7.88 -11.17 2.04
CA ALA A 28 -9.04 -11.95 2.45
C ALA A 28 -8.70 -13.44 2.61
N ARG A 29 -7.94 -14.00 1.66
CA ARG A 29 -7.58 -15.43 1.68
C ARG A 29 -6.61 -15.78 2.81
N LEU A 30 -5.63 -14.93 3.08
CA LEU A 30 -4.68 -15.10 4.19
C LEU A 30 -5.41 -15.12 5.54
N ARG A 31 -6.35 -14.19 5.75
CA ARG A 31 -7.20 -14.16 6.95
C ARG A 31 -8.04 -15.43 7.08
N ALA A 32 -8.70 -15.86 6.01
CA ALA A 32 -9.53 -17.07 6.01
C ALA A 32 -8.73 -18.34 6.33
N ASN A 33 -7.46 -18.40 5.94
CA ASN A 33 -6.59 -19.55 6.17
C ASN A 33 -5.90 -19.52 7.55
N GLY A 34 -6.23 -18.56 8.41
CA GLY A 34 -5.58 -18.39 9.71
C GLY A 34 -4.08 -18.06 9.61
N ALA A 35 -3.63 -17.62 8.43
CA ALA A 35 -2.25 -17.22 8.25
C ALA A 35 -1.96 -15.99 9.10
N LYS A 36 -0.79 -15.97 9.74
CA LYS A 36 -0.36 -14.82 10.51
C LYS A 36 -0.26 -13.63 9.56
N MET A 37 -1.14 -12.64 9.74
CA MET A 37 -1.04 -11.37 9.02
C MET A 37 0.31 -10.72 9.39
N PRO A 38 0.95 -9.97 8.47
CA PRO A 38 2.11 -9.18 8.85
C PRO A 38 1.74 -8.27 10.01
N GLU A 39 2.67 -8.12 10.95
CA GLU A 39 2.48 -7.23 12.10
C GLU A 39 2.15 -5.82 11.62
N PRO A 40 1.33 -5.06 12.36
CA PRO A 40 1.08 -3.66 12.05
C PRO A 40 2.40 -2.93 11.82
N ARG A 41 2.49 -2.20 10.71
CA ARG A 41 3.69 -1.41 10.43
C ARG A 41 3.80 -0.31 11.49
N VAL A 42 4.93 -0.28 12.18
CA VAL A 42 5.27 0.78 13.12
C VAL A 42 6.06 1.84 12.35
N PHE A 43 5.58 3.08 12.39
CA PHE A 43 6.26 4.22 11.78
C PHE A 43 7.01 4.99 12.85
N SER A 44 8.17 5.53 12.50
CA SER A 44 8.90 6.45 13.38
C SER A 44 8.16 7.78 13.51
N PRO A 45 8.35 8.51 14.62
CA PRO A 45 7.82 9.87 14.77
C PRO A 45 8.23 10.80 13.61
N ASP A 46 9.45 10.65 13.11
CA ASP A 46 9.98 11.47 12.01
C ASP A 46 9.27 11.19 10.68
N GLU A 47 8.95 9.93 10.39
CA GLU A 47 8.16 9.57 9.19
C GLU A 47 6.76 10.19 9.24
N ILE A 48 6.12 10.12 10.41
CA ILE A 48 4.80 10.71 10.62
C ILE A 48 4.88 12.24 10.47
N ALA A 49 5.88 12.90 11.05
CA ALA A 49 6.08 14.33 10.94
C ALA A 49 6.29 14.78 9.48
N ASN A 50 7.05 14.01 8.71
CA ASN A 50 7.27 14.27 7.29
C ASN A 50 5.98 14.18 6.46
N TRP A 51 5.08 13.25 6.76
CA TRP A 51 3.78 13.19 6.08
C TRP A 51 2.92 14.39 6.42
N ILE A 52 2.85 14.76 7.71
CA ILE A 52 2.10 15.95 8.15
C ILE A 52 2.59 17.20 7.43
N ALA A 53 3.91 17.41 7.36
CA ALA A 53 4.49 18.57 6.68
C ALA A 53 4.17 18.62 5.18
N ARG A 54 4.09 17.46 4.51
CA ARG A 54 3.69 17.36 3.10
C ARG A 54 2.22 17.73 2.92
N ASP A 55 1.34 17.18 3.75
CA ASP A 55 -0.09 17.48 3.73
C ASP A 55 -0.36 18.96 4.03
N GLU A 56 0.34 19.55 5.00
CA GLU A 56 0.26 20.99 5.30
C GLU A 56 0.67 21.85 4.10
N THR A 57 1.75 21.46 3.41
CA THR A 57 2.22 22.14 2.20
C THR A 57 1.18 22.07 1.09
N ASP A 58 0.60 20.90 0.85
CA ASP A 58 -0.41 20.70 -0.19
C ASP A 58 -1.70 21.47 0.13
N MET A 59 -2.11 21.51 1.40
CA MET A 59 -3.23 22.34 1.86
C MET A 59 -2.97 23.83 1.70
N ALA A 60 -1.76 24.31 1.99
CA ALA A 60 -1.40 25.71 1.78
C ALA A 60 -1.47 26.08 0.29
N ARG A 61 -0.97 25.20 -0.60
CA ARG A 61 -1.06 25.38 -2.05
C ARG A 61 -2.50 25.40 -2.55
N PHE A 62 -3.36 24.54 -2.01
CA PHE A 62 -4.79 24.53 -2.35
C PHE A 62 -5.47 25.85 -1.97
N LYS A 63 -5.25 26.33 -0.74
CA LYS A 63 -5.79 27.61 -0.26
C LYS A 63 -5.30 28.81 -1.07
N ALA A 64 -4.02 28.82 -1.46
CA ALA A 64 -3.45 29.92 -2.25
C ALA A 64 -3.97 29.99 -3.71
N LYS A 65 -4.62 28.92 -4.19
CA LYS A 65 -5.24 28.85 -5.52
C LYS A 65 -6.74 29.18 -5.50
N THR A 66 -7.32 29.44 -4.32
CA THR A 66 -8.73 29.81 -4.11
C THR A 66 -8.82 31.28 -3.75
#